data_AF-A0AA39WPG7-F1
#
_entry.id   AF-A0AA39WPG7-F1
#
_cell.length_a   1.000
_cell.length_b   1.000
_cell.length_c   1.000
_cell.angle_alpha   90.00
_cell.angle_beta   90.00
_cell.angle_gamma   90.00
#
_symmetry.space_group_name_H-M   'P 1'
#
loop_
_entity.id
_entity.type
_entity.pdbx_description
1 polymer ?
#
loop_
_entity_poly.entity_id
_entity_poly.type
_entity_poly.pdbx_seq_one_letter_code
_entity_poly.pdbx_strand_id
1 'polypeptide(L)'
;MPFQLSPFYIIAVVLLVISSAILNQGKTTPELELCVSHAQPNPLAELFPNNATGVLNATLAIIPISLETARRLIPPQYGILERAYRALLPDFPEGMYPVMVQAAHDHDIQFRAYGITIDDFSRVGFEFPFLDLLGDGYSSFRWAPAQLLTASHDIAVQGSRDYGTIVTPAEWDPPCDAYRALPNGNTFFKGKSISSSEFIEVEMSRLKDLSLNPYPLELFKNITNQPTFASSSSCDNMIRWFNTTMSVGEFAPAPVLGRIRANAFPYEGTEKEWTAVYGVQVATPFIENNYLDCRTMQGYVGTGGPGDSNIVEGGNIFNQHMGMEL
;
A
#
# COMPACT_ATOMS: atom_id res chain seq x y z
N MET A 1 57.52 51.98 2.72
CA MET A 1 56.32 52.76 3.11
C MET A 1 55.44 51.86 3.97
N PRO A 2 55.11 52.23 5.21
CA PRO A 2 54.24 51.41 6.05
C PRO A 2 52.80 51.55 5.56
N PHE A 3 52.11 50.43 5.34
CA PHE A 3 50.69 50.43 5.01
C PHE A 3 49.89 50.90 6.23
N GLN A 4 49.34 52.12 6.17
CA GLN A 4 48.34 52.58 7.12
C GLN A 4 46.99 51.93 6.77
N LEU A 5 46.64 50.88 7.51
CA LEU A 5 45.29 50.30 7.47
C LEU A 5 44.32 51.29 8.12
N SER A 6 43.34 51.76 7.34
CA SER A 6 42.29 52.66 7.81
C SER A 6 41.45 51.98 8.91
N PRO A 7 41.08 52.70 9.99
CA PRO A 7 40.29 52.14 11.09
C PRO A 7 38.92 51.61 10.65
N PHE A 8 38.41 52.02 9.49
CA PHE A 8 37.19 51.49 8.89
C PHE A 8 37.33 50.02 8.46
N TYR A 9 38.50 49.58 7.99
CA TYR A 9 38.72 48.19 7.60
C TYR A 9 38.79 47.25 8.81
N ILE A 10 39.32 47.74 9.94
CA ILE A 10 39.38 46.97 11.18
C ILE A 10 37.96 46.74 11.73
N ILE A 11 37.10 47.77 11.69
CA ILE A 11 35.70 47.66 12.13
C ILE A 11 34.90 46.72 11.22
N ALA A 12 35.11 46.77 9.90
CA ALA A 12 34.43 45.89 8.95
C ALA A 12 34.81 44.41 9.14
N VAL A 13 36.10 44.11 9.39
CA VAL A 13 36.57 42.74 9.64
C VAL A 13 36.06 42.22 10.99
N VAL A 14 36.04 43.05 12.03
CA VAL A 14 35.52 42.67 13.36
C VAL A 14 34.01 42.40 13.29
N LEU A 15 33.23 43.20 12.55
CA LEU A 15 31.79 42.95 12.36
C LEU A 15 31.51 41.68 11.56
N LEU A 16 32.33 41.35 10.56
CA LEU A 16 32.23 40.10 9.79
C LEU A 16 32.57 38.86 10.64
N VAL A 17 33.60 38.94 11.49
CA VAL A 17 33.97 37.83 12.39
C VAL A 17 32.92 37.64 13.49
N ILE A 18 32.36 38.71 14.06
CA ILE A 18 31.29 38.61 15.07
C ILE A 18 29.99 38.06 14.45
N SER A 19 29.63 38.47 13.23
CA SER A 19 28.48 37.92 12.51
C SER A 19 28.64 36.43 12.21
N SER A 20 29.87 36.00 11.89
CA SER A 20 30.21 34.59 11.65
C SER A 20 30.18 33.76 12.94
N ALA A 21 30.58 34.34 14.09
CA ALA A 21 30.52 33.68 15.39
C ALA A 21 29.08 33.55 15.94
N ILE A 22 28.18 34.48 15.60
CA ILE A 22 26.77 34.43 15.98
C ILE A 22 25.98 33.45 15.10
N LEU A 23 26.32 33.34 13.80
CA LEU A 23 25.74 32.32 12.89
C LEU A 23 26.18 30.89 13.23
N ASN A 24 27.34 30.71 13.89
CA ASN A 24 27.82 29.41 14.35
C ASN A 24 27.28 28.98 15.73
N GLN A 25 26.40 29.77 16.35
CA GLN A 25 25.55 29.31 17.47
C GLN A 25 24.20 28.75 16.99
N GLY A 26 24.12 28.37 15.72
CA GLY A 26 23.09 27.45 15.26
C GLY A 26 23.15 26.21 16.14
N LYS A 27 22.11 26.03 16.97
CA LYS A 27 21.79 24.76 17.63
C LYS A 27 22.17 23.64 16.67
N THR A 28 22.97 22.69 17.13
CA THR A 28 23.09 21.38 16.52
C THR A 28 21.66 20.85 16.36
N THR A 29 21.10 21.07 15.17
CA THR A 29 19.95 20.31 14.69
C THR A 29 20.38 18.86 14.85
N PRO A 30 19.59 18.01 15.52
CA PRO A 30 19.83 16.58 15.48
C PRO A 30 20.04 16.24 14.01
N GLU A 31 21.15 15.58 13.71
CA GLU A 31 21.37 14.95 12.41
C GLU A 31 20.04 14.27 12.05
N LEU A 32 19.34 14.78 11.04
CA LEU A 32 18.16 14.12 10.53
C LEU A 32 18.69 12.74 10.13
N GLU A 33 18.42 11.72 10.95
CA GLU A 33 18.48 10.34 10.47
C GLU A 33 17.60 10.34 9.23
N LEU A 34 18.24 10.43 8.07
CA LEU A 34 17.57 10.25 6.79
C LEU A 34 16.91 8.89 6.91
N CYS A 35 15.59 8.88 6.83
CA CYS A 35 14.84 7.65 6.87
C CYS A 35 15.20 6.88 5.59
N VAL A 36 15.95 5.79 5.71
CA VAL A 36 16.34 4.93 4.60
C VAL A 36 15.49 3.69 4.67
N SER A 37 14.65 3.48 3.65
CA SER A 37 13.85 2.26 3.51
C SER A 37 14.78 1.04 3.41
N HIS A 38 14.44 -0.04 4.11
CA HIS A 38 15.13 -1.33 4.00
C HIS A 38 14.51 -2.24 2.93
N ALA A 39 13.60 -1.73 2.10
CA ALA A 39 13.00 -2.47 1.01
C ALA A 39 14.02 -2.80 -0.10
N GLN A 40 13.78 -3.93 -0.78
CA GLN A 40 14.56 -4.30 -1.96
C GLN A 40 14.14 -3.43 -3.16
N PRO A 41 15.06 -3.13 -4.09
CA PRO A 41 14.76 -2.30 -5.25
C PRO A 41 13.74 -2.97 -6.19
N ASN A 42 13.09 -2.16 -7.02
CA ASN A 42 12.07 -2.57 -7.97
C ASN A 42 12.68 -3.37 -9.15
N PRO A 43 12.40 -4.68 -9.26
CA PRO A 43 12.93 -5.52 -10.32
C PRO A 43 12.21 -5.35 -11.67
N LEU A 44 11.08 -4.63 -11.71
CA LEU A 44 10.22 -4.53 -12.89
C LEU A 44 10.43 -3.26 -13.70
N ALA A 45 11.10 -2.24 -13.15
CA ALA A 45 11.27 -0.94 -13.82
C ALA A 45 11.94 -1.05 -15.20
N GLU A 46 12.92 -1.95 -15.35
CA GLU A 46 13.60 -2.20 -16.63
C GLU A 46 12.79 -3.05 -17.60
N LEU A 47 11.98 -3.97 -17.08
CA LEU A 47 11.18 -4.92 -17.88
C LEU A 47 9.91 -4.26 -18.44
N PHE A 48 9.35 -3.30 -17.70
CA PHE A 48 8.11 -2.60 -18.05
C PHE A 48 8.29 -1.09 -18.00
N PRO A 49 9.19 -0.52 -18.82
CA PRO A 49 9.55 0.89 -18.71
C PRO A 49 8.37 1.82 -19.06
N ASN A 50 7.38 1.32 -19.80
CA ASN A 50 6.18 2.05 -20.20
C ASN A 50 5.02 1.92 -19.20
N ASN A 51 5.23 1.28 -18.05
CA ASN A 51 4.23 1.20 -16.98
C ASN A 51 4.76 1.89 -15.71
N ALA A 52 3.82 2.27 -14.84
CA ALA A 52 4.16 2.52 -13.45
C ALA A 52 4.45 1.16 -12.80
N THR A 53 5.62 1.06 -12.19
CA THR A 53 6.07 -0.15 -11.49
C THR A 53 6.60 0.24 -10.12
N GLY A 54 6.54 -0.65 -9.15
CA GLY A 54 7.12 -0.42 -7.83
C GLY A 54 7.13 -1.68 -7.00
N VAL A 55 7.37 -1.51 -5.70
CA VAL A 55 7.35 -2.58 -4.71
C VAL A 55 6.36 -2.21 -3.61
N LEU A 56 5.48 -3.15 -3.27
CA LEU A 56 4.65 -3.05 -2.08
C LEU A 56 5.18 -4.00 -1.02
N ASN A 57 5.80 -3.45 0.02
CA ASN A 57 6.08 -4.19 1.24
C ASN A 57 4.92 -3.98 2.20
N ALA A 58 4.15 -5.03 2.46
CA ALA A 58 2.84 -4.89 3.10
C ALA A 58 2.56 -5.96 4.15
N THR A 59 1.79 -5.55 5.16
CA THR A 59 0.95 -6.46 5.94
C THR A 59 -0.44 -6.51 5.30
N LEU A 60 -0.84 -7.69 4.84
CA LEU A 60 -2.19 -7.96 4.32
C LEU A 60 -2.93 -8.81 5.35
N ALA A 61 -4.07 -8.33 5.84
CA ALA A 61 -4.78 -8.99 6.95
C ALA A 61 -6.27 -9.09 6.66
N ILE A 62 -6.91 -10.19 7.06
CA ILE A 62 -8.35 -10.42 6.84
C ILE A 62 -9.10 -10.26 8.15
N ILE A 63 -10.04 -9.32 8.16
CA ILE A 63 -11.00 -9.12 9.23
C ILE A 63 -12.34 -9.72 8.78
N PRO A 64 -12.79 -10.83 9.40
CA PRO A 64 -14.14 -11.33 9.15
C PRO A 64 -15.16 -10.39 9.80
N ILE A 65 -16.10 -9.90 9.00
CA ILE A 65 -17.28 -9.17 9.49
C ILE A 65 -18.55 -9.89 9.04
N SER A 66 -19.68 -9.68 9.73
CA SER A 66 -20.94 -10.26 9.24
C SER A 66 -21.31 -9.68 7.88
N LEU A 67 -21.93 -10.48 7.02
CA LEU A 67 -22.47 -10.04 5.73
C LEU A 67 -23.46 -8.89 5.92
N GLU A 68 -24.21 -8.88 7.03
CA GLU A 68 -25.07 -7.77 7.41
C GLU A 68 -24.27 -6.46 7.63
N THR A 69 -23.12 -6.54 8.29
CA THR A 69 -22.20 -5.40 8.43
C THR A 69 -21.65 -5.00 7.08
N ALA A 70 -21.16 -5.95 6.28
CA ALA A 70 -20.65 -5.68 4.94
C ALA A 70 -21.70 -4.94 4.08
N ARG A 71 -22.97 -5.35 4.15
CA ARG A 71 -24.09 -4.73 3.44
C ARG A 71 -24.43 -3.32 3.89
N ARG A 72 -24.13 -2.96 5.14
CA ARG A 72 -24.27 -1.57 5.61
C ARG A 72 -23.12 -0.67 5.12
N LEU A 73 -21.94 -1.25 4.96
CA LEU A 73 -20.72 -0.50 4.61
C LEU A 73 -20.55 -0.34 3.09
N ILE A 74 -20.85 -1.39 2.32
CA ILE A 74 -20.70 -1.42 0.86
C ILE A 74 -21.90 -0.74 0.20
N PRO A 75 -21.69 0.13 -0.80
CA PRO A 75 -22.78 0.77 -1.53
C PRO A 75 -23.77 -0.27 -2.09
N PRO A 76 -25.09 -0.04 -1.93
CA PRO A 76 -26.11 -1.08 -2.14
C PRO A 76 -26.21 -1.56 -3.59
N GLN A 77 -25.73 -0.78 -4.55
CA GLN A 77 -25.71 -1.16 -5.96
C GLN A 77 -24.68 -2.26 -6.30
N TYR A 78 -23.69 -2.51 -5.43
CA TYR A 78 -22.67 -3.53 -5.68
C TYR A 78 -23.06 -4.87 -5.05
N GLY A 79 -23.12 -5.92 -5.88
CA GLY A 79 -23.29 -7.28 -5.40
C GLY A 79 -22.07 -7.75 -4.60
N ILE A 80 -22.24 -8.78 -3.77
CA ILE A 80 -21.14 -9.47 -3.08
C ILE A 80 -21.14 -10.87 -3.68
N LEU A 81 -20.03 -11.25 -4.28
CA LEU A 81 -19.85 -12.53 -4.93
C LEU A 81 -19.44 -13.58 -3.89
N GLU A 82 -20.38 -13.97 -3.03
CA GLU A 82 -20.12 -14.92 -1.95
C GLU A 82 -19.57 -16.26 -2.44
N ARG A 83 -20.05 -16.72 -3.61
CA ARG A 83 -19.51 -17.93 -4.25
C ARG A 83 -18.02 -17.81 -4.57
N ALA A 84 -17.53 -16.62 -4.93
CA ALA A 84 -16.15 -16.42 -5.34
C ALA A 84 -15.18 -16.59 -4.14
N TYR A 85 -15.44 -15.91 -3.02
CA TYR A 85 -14.55 -16.06 -1.86
C TYR A 85 -14.74 -17.41 -1.14
N ARG A 86 -15.93 -18.00 -1.15
CA ARG A 86 -16.14 -19.34 -0.58
C ARG A 86 -15.46 -20.44 -1.39
N ALA A 87 -15.26 -20.26 -2.69
CA ALA A 87 -14.45 -21.18 -3.49
C ALA A 87 -12.97 -21.18 -3.05
N LEU A 88 -12.46 -20.04 -2.55
CA LEU A 88 -11.10 -19.91 -2.00
C LEU A 88 -11.02 -20.28 -0.52
N LEU A 89 -12.12 -20.12 0.22
CA LEU A 89 -12.23 -20.34 1.66
C LEU A 89 -13.47 -21.19 1.98
N PRO A 90 -13.43 -22.51 1.71
CA PRO A 90 -14.60 -23.38 1.91
C PRO A 90 -15.06 -23.41 3.38
N ASP A 91 -14.12 -23.27 4.32
CA ASP A 91 -14.38 -23.26 5.76
C ASP A 91 -14.56 -21.84 6.34
N PHE A 92 -14.70 -20.81 5.50
CA PHE A 92 -14.94 -19.46 5.99
C PHE A 92 -16.27 -19.40 6.75
N PRO A 93 -16.33 -18.77 7.94
CA PRO A 93 -17.51 -18.83 8.77
C PRO A 93 -18.79 -18.42 8.02
N GLU A 94 -19.87 -19.16 8.26
CA GLU A 94 -21.16 -18.88 7.64
C GLU A 94 -21.63 -17.47 8.00
N GLY A 95 -22.22 -16.77 7.03
CA GLY A 95 -22.69 -15.40 7.24
C GLY A 95 -21.60 -14.33 7.38
N MET A 96 -20.32 -14.67 7.19
CA MET A 96 -19.21 -13.70 7.23
C MET A 96 -18.71 -13.29 5.83
N TYR A 97 -18.06 -12.13 5.79
CA TYR A 97 -17.41 -11.51 4.64
C TYR A 97 -15.96 -11.13 4.97
N PRO A 98 -14.98 -11.38 4.08
CA PRO A 98 -13.57 -11.07 4.33
C PRO A 98 -13.22 -9.63 3.93
N VAL A 99 -13.15 -8.71 4.89
CA VAL A 99 -12.55 -7.37 4.67
C VAL A 99 -11.03 -7.52 4.71
N MET A 100 -10.32 -6.90 3.77
CA MET A 100 -8.86 -6.85 3.80
C MET A 100 -8.38 -5.51 4.36
N VAL A 101 -7.43 -5.55 5.27
CA VAL A 101 -6.58 -4.40 5.61
C VAL A 101 -5.28 -4.55 4.84
N GLN A 102 -4.92 -3.53 4.08
CA GLN A 102 -3.64 -3.42 3.40
C GLN A 102 -2.86 -2.28 4.03
N ALA A 103 -1.86 -2.61 4.84
CA ALA A 103 -0.92 -1.67 5.45
C ALA A 103 0.42 -1.81 4.71
N ALA A 104 0.74 -0.84 3.87
CA ALA A 104 1.82 -0.95 2.91
C ALA A 104 2.78 0.24 2.98
N HIS A 105 4.04 -0.07 2.70
CA HIS A 105 5.05 0.87 2.27
C HIS A 105 5.29 0.65 0.78
N ASP A 106 5.00 1.70 0.00
CA ASP A 106 5.12 1.78 -1.44
C ASP A 106 6.52 2.33 -1.74
N HIS A 107 7.35 1.51 -2.38
CA HIS A 107 8.78 1.75 -2.55
C HIS A 107 9.22 1.68 -4.01
N ASP A 108 10.19 2.53 -4.36
CA ASP A 108 10.89 2.53 -5.66
C ASP A 108 9.92 2.52 -6.85
N ILE A 109 8.94 3.43 -6.77
CA ILE A 109 7.94 3.58 -7.81
C ILE A 109 8.53 4.38 -8.97
N GLN A 110 8.50 3.77 -10.16
CA GLN A 110 9.10 4.33 -11.35
C GLN A 110 8.15 4.23 -12.54
N PHE A 111 8.18 5.29 -13.34
CA PHE A 111 7.71 5.28 -14.72
C PHE A 111 8.93 5.51 -15.63
N ARG A 112 9.71 4.44 -15.81
CA ARG A 112 11.11 4.53 -16.23
C ARG A 112 11.32 5.16 -17.60
N ALA A 113 10.44 4.88 -18.58
CA ALA A 113 10.54 5.44 -19.94
C ALA A 113 10.46 6.98 -19.96
N TYR A 114 9.86 7.59 -18.92
CA TYR A 114 9.68 9.03 -18.80
C TYR A 114 10.65 9.66 -17.78
N GLY A 115 11.53 8.86 -17.17
CA GLY A 115 12.45 9.33 -16.14
C GLY A 115 11.76 9.84 -14.87
N ILE A 116 10.55 9.35 -14.60
CA ILE A 116 9.76 9.73 -13.42
C ILE A 116 9.98 8.70 -12.32
N THR A 117 10.30 9.19 -11.13
CA THR A 117 10.31 8.42 -9.88
C THR A 117 9.37 9.08 -8.89
N ILE A 118 8.62 8.28 -8.14
CA ILE A 118 7.77 8.76 -7.05
C ILE A 118 8.46 8.38 -5.74
N ASP A 119 8.60 9.37 -4.85
CA ASP A 119 9.20 9.16 -3.54
C ASP A 119 8.42 8.12 -2.73
N ASP A 120 9.12 7.36 -1.90
CA ASP A 120 8.53 6.30 -1.10
C ASP A 120 7.47 6.85 -0.13
N PHE A 121 6.31 6.21 -0.08
CA PHE A 121 5.24 6.58 0.83
C PHE A 121 4.61 5.37 1.49
N SER A 122 3.78 5.61 2.48
CA SER A 122 3.06 4.60 3.22
C SER A 122 1.57 4.86 3.10
N ARG A 123 0.79 3.78 3.12
CA ARG A 123 -0.68 3.84 3.10
C ARG A 123 -1.32 2.70 3.88
N VAL A 124 -2.50 2.96 4.41
CA VAL A 124 -3.32 1.94 5.06
C VAL A 124 -4.81 2.23 4.89
N GLY A 125 -5.58 1.20 4.57
CA GLY A 125 -7.02 1.31 4.41
C GLY A 125 -7.72 -0.04 4.53
N PHE A 126 -9.04 0.03 4.61
CA PHE A 126 -9.93 -1.12 4.52
C PHE A 126 -10.41 -1.29 3.09
N GLU A 127 -10.30 -2.51 2.58
CA GLU A 127 -10.66 -2.87 1.21
C GLU A 127 -11.72 -3.98 1.24
N PHE A 128 -12.69 -3.87 0.34
CA PHE A 128 -13.85 -4.74 0.24
C PHE A 128 -13.78 -5.51 -1.08
N PRO A 129 -13.21 -6.74 -1.08
CA PRO A 129 -13.06 -7.55 -2.29
C PRO A 129 -14.31 -8.34 -2.69
N PHE A 130 -14.27 -8.97 -3.86
CA PHE A 130 -15.36 -9.83 -4.38
C PHE A 130 -16.67 -9.07 -4.59
N LEU A 131 -16.58 -7.83 -5.05
CA LEU A 131 -17.75 -7.04 -5.38
C LEU A 131 -18.11 -7.18 -6.86
N ASP A 132 -19.40 -7.27 -7.12
CA ASP A 132 -19.97 -7.25 -8.46
C ASP A 132 -20.28 -5.80 -8.85
N LEU A 133 -19.26 -5.11 -9.36
CA LEU A 133 -19.38 -3.73 -9.83
C LEU A 133 -20.22 -3.63 -11.11
N LEU A 134 -20.16 -4.65 -11.97
CA LEU A 134 -20.79 -4.64 -13.30
C LEU A 134 -22.22 -5.21 -13.30
N GLY A 135 -22.61 -5.92 -12.23
CA GLY A 135 -23.89 -6.61 -12.14
C GLY A 135 -23.93 -7.89 -13.00
N ASP A 136 -22.79 -8.47 -13.33
CA ASP A 136 -22.70 -9.65 -14.21
C ASP A 136 -22.66 -10.98 -13.42
N GLY A 137 -22.53 -10.91 -12.10
CA GLY A 137 -22.54 -12.06 -11.21
C GLY A 137 -21.25 -12.88 -11.17
N TYR A 138 -20.15 -12.44 -11.81
CA TYR A 138 -18.88 -13.19 -11.81
C TYR A 138 -17.60 -12.36 -11.83
N SER A 139 -17.61 -11.12 -12.33
CA SER A 139 -16.43 -10.26 -12.37
C SER A 139 -16.16 -9.68 -10.99
N SER A 140 -15.05 -10.08 -10.35
CA SER A 140 -14.72 -9.66 -8.99
C SER A 140 -13.89 -8.37 -8.98
N PHE A 141 -14.41 -7.36 -8.31
CA PHE A 141 -13.73 -6.09 -8.07
C PHE A 141 -13.47 -5.87 -6.58
N ARG A 142 -12.50 -5.00 -6.28
CA ARG A 142 -12.15 -4.58 -4.93
C ARG A 142 -12.45 -3.12 -4.72
N TRP A 143 -13.35 -2.81 -3.79
CA TRP A 143 -13.64 -1.44 -3.42
C TRP A 143 -12.68 -0.96 -2.32
N ALA A 144 -11.94 0.11 -2.61
CA ALA A 144 -10.98 0.75 -1.71
C ALA A 144 -11.41 2.21 -1.47
N PRO A 145 -12.43 2.45 -0.63
CA PRO A 145 -13.07 3.76 -0.54
C PRO A 145 -12.24 4.85 0.12
N ALA A 146 -11.35 4.47 1.04
CA ALA A 146 -10.63 5.42 1.86
C ALA A 146 -9.29 4.84 2.31
N GLN A 147 -8.32 5.71 2.52
CA GLN A 147 -7.02 5.35 3.07
C GLN A 147 -6.36 6.53 3.78
N LEU A 148 -5.53 6.20 4.78
CA LEU A 148 -4.50 7.10 5.27
C LEU A 148 -3.29 7.00 4.33
N LEU A 149 -2.68 8.13 3.98
CA LEU A 149 -1.53 8.19 3.06
C LEU A 149 -0.52 9.25 3.53
N THR A 150 0.79 9.04 3.30
CA THR A 150 1.84 9.98 3.71
C THR A 150 1.54 11.42 3.29
N ALA A 151 1.43 12.32 4.27
CA ALA A 151 0.96 13.68 4.03
C ALA A 151 1.84 14.52 3.09
N SER A 152 3.14 14.24 3.01
CA SER A 152 4.09 14.99 2.19
C SER A 152 4.17 14.54 0.72
N HIS A 153 3.34 13.58 0.28
CA HIS A 153 3.42 12.97 -1.05
C HIS A 153 2.24 13.40 -1.93
N ASP A 154 2.27 14.65 -2.41
CA ASP A 154 1.16 15.26 -3.16
C ASP A 154 0.75 14.47 -4.40
N ILE A 155 1.71 13.86 -5.12
CA ILE A 155 1.43 13.04 -6.31
C ILE A 155 0.61 11.80 -5.92
N ALA A 156 1.01 11.09 -4.86
CA ALA A 156 0.31 9.90 -4.39
C ALA A 156 -1.07 10.24 -3.80
N VAL A 157 -1.16 11.36 -3.07
CA VAL A 157 -2.44 11.87 -2.53
C VAL A 157 -3.39 12.21 -3.67
N GLN A 158 -2.93 12.96 -4.67
CA GLN A 158 -3.79 13.38 -5.78
C GLN A 158 -4.17 12.20 -6.67
N GLY A 159 -3.21 11.35 -7.05
CA GLY A 159 -3.48 10.16 -7.86
C GLY A 159 -4.51 9.24 -7.22
N SER A 160 -4.45 9.06 -5.90
CA SER A 160 -5.48 8.31 -5.16
C SER A 160 -6.86 8.98 -5.19
N ARG A 161 -6.92 10.32 -5.04
CA ARG A 161 -8.18 11.07 -5.09
C ARG A 161 -8.83 11.05 -6.47
N ASP A 162 -8.04 10.97 -7.53
CA ASP A 162 -8.55 10.94 -8.90
C ASP A 162 -9.37 9.67 -9.19
N TYR A 163 -9.15 8.58 -8.45
CA TYR A 163 -10.00 7.38 -8.47
C TYR A 163 -11.30 7.51 -7.64
N GLY A 164 -11.43 8.58 -6.85
CA GLY A 164 -12.53 8.81 -5.92
C GLY A 164 -12.25 8.32 -4.49
N THR A 165 -11.01 7.91 -4.18
CA THR A 165 -10.62 7.46 -2.84
C THR A 165 -10.59 8.65 -1.89
N ILE A 166 -11.19 8.49 -0.72
CA ILE A 166 -11.07 9.45 0.39
C ILE A 166 -9.67 9.31 0.98
N VAL A 167 -8.83 10.31 0.79
CA VAL A 167 -7.44 10.30 1.29
C VAL A 167 -7.32 11.20 2.50
N THR A 168 -6.96 10.60 3.63
CA THR A 168 -6.62 11.28 4.88
C THR A 168 -5.09 11.40 5.00
N PRO A 169 -4.50 12.60 4.84
CA PRO A 169 -3.06 12.80 5.00
C PRO A 169 -2.58 12.40 6.40
N ALA A 170 -1.50 11.61 6.48
CA ALA A 170 -1.05 10.95 7.70
C ALA A 170 0.47 11.02 7.93
N GLU A 171 0.84 10.89 9.20
CA GLU A 171 2.19 10.58 9.69
C GLU A 171 2.30 9.09 10.07
N TRP A 172 3.52 8.55 10.10
CA TRP A 172 3.77 7.11 10.18
C TRP A 172 4.75 6.70 11.27
N ASP A 173 4.46 5.55 11.89
CA ASP A 173 5.39 4.81 12.76
C ASP A 173 5.43 3.34 12.32
N PRO A 174 6.54 2.85 11.73
CA PRO A 174 7.76 3.60 11.40
C PRO A 174 7.56 4.54 10.18
N PRO A 175 8.44 5.55 10.01
CA PRO A 175 8.28 6.55 8.95
C PRO A 175 8.58 6.07 7.51
N CYS A 176 9.51 5.12 7.30
CA CYS A 176 9.96 4.69 5.97
C CYS A 176 10.06 3.16 5.80
N ASP A 177 9.39 2.39 6.65
CA ASP A 177 9.38 0.94 6.54
C ASP A 177 7.94 0.42 6.63
N ALA A 178 7.71 -0.78 6.09
CA ALA A 178 6.40 -1.44 6.17
C ALA A 178 5.97 -1.81 7.59
N TYR A 179 6.94 -1.93 8.51
CA TYR A 179 6.74 -2.15 9.94
C TYR A 179 8.10 -2.11 10.66
N ARG A 180 8.09 -1.81 11.96
CA ARG A 180 9.27 -1.99 12.83
C ARG A 180 9.09 -3.16 13.78
N ALA A 181 10.19 -3.76 14.19
CA ALA A 181 10.17 -4.75 15.26
C ALA A 181 9.95 -4.08 16.62
N LEU A 182 9.08 -4.67 17.44
CA LEU A 182 8.88 -4.34 18.84
C LEU A 182 9.78 -5.21 19.72
N PRO A 183 10.08 -4.79 20.97
CA PRO A 183 10.94 -5.57 21.89
C PRO A 183 10.44 -6.99 22.19
N ASN A 184 9.14 -7.24 22.03
CA ASN A 184 8.52 -8.56 22.19
C ASN A 184 8.62 -9.45 20.93
N GLY A 185 9.26 -8.98 19.86
CA GLY A 185 9.38 -9.67 18.58
C GLY A 185 8.18 -9.49 17.64
N ASN A 186 7.14 -8.75 18.06
CA ASN A 186 6.05 -8.37 17.16
C ASN A 186 6.53 -7.32 16.16
N THR A 187 5.75 -7.13 15.12
CA THR A 187 5.91 -6.06 14.15
C THR A 187 4.81 -5.04 14.34
N PHE A 188 5.11 -3.77 14.10
CA PHE A 188 4.20 -2.65 14.33
C PHE A 188 4.22 -1.67 13.16
N PHE A 189 3.04 -1.22 12.76
CA PHE A 189 2.84 -0.20 11.74
C PHE A 189 1.62 0.65 12.09
N LYS A 190 1.75 1.98 12.02
CA LYS A 190 0.67 2.91 12.35
C LYS A 190 0.67 4.11 11.42
N GLY A 191 -0.48 4.38 10.84
CA GLY A 191 -0.79 5.66 10.21
C GLY A 191 -1.71 6.47 11.13
N LYS A 192 -1.42 7.75 11.29
CA LYS A 192 -2.26 8.69 12.04
C LYS A 192 -2.45 9.98 11.25
N SER A 193 -3.69 10.44 11.15
CA SER A 193 -4.02 11.70 10.50
C SER A 193 -3.30 12.88 11.14
N ILE A 194 -2.82 13.81 10.32
CA ILE A 194 -2.22 15.07 10.79
C ILE A 194 -3.27 16.14 11.11
N SER A 195 -4.53 15.93 10.72
CA SER A 195 -5.61 16.94 10.81
C SER A 195 -6.86 16.46 11.54
N SER A 196 -6.96 15.18 11.88
CA SER A 196 -8.11 14.57 12.56
C SER A 196 -7.65 13.56 13.62
N SER A 197 -8.59 12.93 14.33
CA SER A 197 -8.30 11.84 15.26
C SER A 197 -8.20 10.48 14.56
N GLU A 198 -8.16 10.46 13.23
CA GLU A 198 -8.17 9.21 12.49
C GLU A 198 -6.84 8.47 12.58
N PHE A 199 -6.91 7.16 12.72
CA PHE A 199 -5.72 6.30 12.71
C PHE A 199 -6.07 4.85 12.32
N ILE A 200 -5.08 4.14 11.82
CA ILE A 200 -5.07 2.67 11.74
C ILE A 200 -3.73 2.18 12.27
N GLU A 201 -3.77 1.24 13.20
CA GLU A 201 -2.64 0.64 13.89
C GLU A 201 -2.70 -0.88 13.70
N VAL A 202 -1.58 -1.46 13.28
CA VAL A 202 -1.43 -2.88 12.95
C VAL A 202 -0.27 -3.42 13.76
N GLU A 203 -0.54 -4.40 14.63
CA GLU A 203 0.51 -5.10 15.38
C GLU A 203 0.37 -6.60 15.16
N MET A 204 1.44 -7.23 14.70
CA MET A 204 1.44 -8.60 14.18
C MET A 204 2.58 -9.42 14.76
N SER A 205 2.28 -10.65 15.15
CA SER A 205 3.27 -11.66 15.52
C SER A 205 3.44 -12.66 14.39
N ARG A 206 4.68 -13.09 14.11
CA ARG A 206 4.93 -14.14 13.12
C ARG A 206 4.45 -15.49 13.65
N LEU A 207 3.67 -16.20 12.84
CA LEU A 207 3.27 -17.57 13.14
C LEU A 207 4.44 -18.52 12.84
N LYS A 208 4.80 -19.34 13.84
CA LYS A 208 5.85 -20.37 13.66
C LYS A 208 5.32 -21.59 12.90
N ASP A 209 4.06 -21.92 13.12
CA ASP A 209 3.35 -22.98 12.42
C ASP A 209 2.43 -22.32 11.38
N LEU A 210 2.78 -22.51 10.10
CA LEU A 210 2.07 -21.91 8.98
C LEU A 210 0.64 -22.47 8.86
N SER A 211 0.38 -23.67 9.39
CA SER A 211 -0.95 -24.31 9.34
C SER A 211 -1.98 -23.62 10.25
N LEU A 212 -1.53 -22.75 11.16
CA LEU A 212 -2.41 -21.98 12.04
C LEU A 212 -3.07 -20.79 11.33
N ASN A 213 -2.59 -20.37 10.17
CA ASN A 213 -3.24 -19.33 9.39
C ASN A 213 -4.40 -19.93 8.59
N PRO A 214 -5.66 -19.55 8.86
CA PRO A 214 -6.81 -20.08 8.12
C PRO A 214 -6.90 -19.54 6.69
N TYR A 215 -6.09 -18.55 6.32
CA TYR A 215 -6.14 -17.90 5.02
C TYR A 215 -4.95 -18.32 4.15
N PRO A 216 -5.17 -19.06 3.06
CA PRO A 216 -4.11 -19.46 2.16
C PRO A 216 -3.56 -18.25 1.41
N LEU A 217 -2.30 -18.32 0.97
CA LEU A 217 -1.67 -17.26 0.17
C LEU A 217 -2.50 -16.92 -1.09
N GLU A 218 -3.13 -17.93 -1.70
CA GLU A 218 -3.99 -17.77 -2.88
C GLU A 218 -5.16 -16.80 -2.66
N LEU A 219 -5.68 -16.68 -1.44
CA LEU A 219 -6.67 -15.67 -1.12
C LEU A 219 -6.10 -14.25 -1.31
N PHE A 220 -4.91 -13.99 -0.74
CA PHE A 220 -4.26 -12.69 -0.82
C PHE A 220 -3.84 -12.37 -2.25
N LYS A 221 -3.33 -13.36 -2.99
CA LYS A 221 -3.01 -13.20 -4.42
C LYS A 221 -4.25 -12.82 -5.22
N ASN A 222 -5.36 -13.51 -4.99
CA ASN A 222 -6.62 -13.22 -5.68
C ASN A 222 -7.12 -11.80 -5.36
N ILE A 223 -7.30 -11.48 -4.07
CA ILE A 223 -7.82 -10.19 -3.63
C ILE A 223 -6.96 -9.03 -4.15
N THR A 224 -5.65 -9.12 -3.99
CA THR A 224 -4.75 -8.01 -4.32
C THR A 224 -4.57 -7.77 -5.81
N ASN A 225 -4.96 -8.73 -6.66
CA ASN A 225 -4.99 -8.62 -8.11
C ASN A 225 -6.41 -8.40 -8.66
N GLN A 226 -7.42 -8.14 -7.82
CA GLN A 226 -8.73 -7.68 -8.30
C GLN A 226 -8.62 -6.22 -8.77
N PRO A 227 -9.31 -5.82 -9.86
CA PRO A 227 -9.39 -4.43 -10.27
C PRO A 227 -9.97 -3.62 -9.12
N THR A 228 -9.28 -2.54 -8.79
CA THR A 228 -9.59 -1.71 -7.62
C THR A 228 -10.34 -0.48 -8.05
N PHE A 229 -11.35 -0.10 -7.27
CA PHE A 229 -12.14 1.09 -7.54
C PHE A 229 -12.54 1.79 -6.25
N ALA A 230 -12.77 3.09 -6.33
CA ALA A 230 -13.43 3.87 -5.27
C ALA A 230 -14.70 4.53 -5.82
N SER A 231 -14.61 5.05 -7.04
CA SER A 231 -15.74 5.43 -7.89
C SER A 231 -16.03 4.35 -8.95
N SER A 232 -17.27 4.27 -9.46
CA SER A 232 -17.69 3.19 -10.37
C SER A 232 -17.21 3.34 -11.83
N SER A 233 -16.49 4.42 -12.18
CA SER A 233 -16.12 4.74 -13.56
C SER A 233 -14.66 4.50 -13.90
N SER A 234 -13.74 4.61 -12.94
CA SER A 234 -12.31 4.44 -13.15
C SER A 234 -11.77 3.37 -12.23
N CYS A 235 -11.13 2.36 -12.82
CA CYS A 235 -10.51 1.27 -12.12
C CYS A 235 -8.99 1.38 -12.25
N ASP A 236 -8.32 1.07 -11.14
CA ASP A 236 -6.91 0.74 -11.12
C ASP A 236 -6.76 -0.78 -11.29
N ASN A 237 -5.84 -1.21 -12.15
CA ASN A 237 -5.42 -2.60 -12.24
C ASN A 237 -3.93 -2.71 -11.90
N MET A 238 -3.66 -2.66 -10.59
CA MET A 238 -2.37 -3.02 -10.01
C MET A 238 -2.22 -4.54 -9.93
N ILE A 239 -1.31 -5.06 -10.73
CA ILE A 239 -0.94 -6.47 -10.77
C ILE A 239 0.24 -6.69 -9.85
N ARG A 240 0.18 -7.66 -8.94
CA ARG A 240 1.23 -7.99 -7.97
C ARG A 240 1.76 -9.40 -8.18
N TRP A 241 3.07 -9.55 -8.15
CA TRP A 241 3.74 -10.85 -8.28
C TRP A 241 4.12 -11.41 -6.92
N PHE A 242 3.76 -12.68 -6.68
CA PHE A 242 4.07 -13.40 -5.45
C PHE A 242 5.09 -14.54 -5.65
N ASN A 243 5.63 -14.69 -6.87
CA ASN A 243 6.66 -15.67 -7.21
C ASN A 243 7.88 -14.98 -7.83
N THR A 244 8.52 -14.10 -7.05
CA THR A 244 9.74 -13.39 -7.44
C THR A 244 10.81 -13.57 -6.36
N THR A 245 12.05 -13.13 -6.62
CA THR A 245 13.11 -13.10 -5.61
C THR A 245 12.75 -12.31 -4.35
N MET A 246 11.75 -11.41 -4.42
CA MET A 246 11.26 -10.62 -3.27
C MET A 246 10.22 -11.35 -2.41
N SER A 247 9.74 -12.50 -2.88
CA SER A 247 8.59 -13.20 -2.29
C SER A 247 8.77 -14.72 -2.24
N VAL A 248 10.02 -15.21 -2.33
CA VAL A 248 10.38 -16.64 -2.23
C VAL A 248 11.62 -16.81 -1.35
N GLY A 249 11.90 -18.05 -0.94
CA GLY A 249 13.07 -18.36 -0.11
C GLY A 249 13.04 -17.63 1.24
N GLU A 250 14.10 -16.89 1.56
CA GLU A 250 14.19 -16.10 2.80
C GLU A 250 13.16 -14.96 2.87
N PHE A 251 12.67 -14.50 1.70
CA PHE A 251 11.66 -13.45 1.57
C PHE A 251 10.25 -14.01 1.34
N ALA A 252 10.05 -15.32 1.55
CA ALA A 252 8.75 -15.95 1.41
C ALA A 252 7.70 -15.25 2.30
N PRO A 253 6.43 -15.19 1.87
CA PRO A 253 5.36 -14.56 2.63
C PRO A 253 5.27 -15.13 4.05
N ALA A 254 5.37 -14.26 5.05
CA ALA A 254 5.37 -14.66 6.45
C ALA A 254 3.94 -14.59 7.01
N PRO A 255 3.31 -15.71 7.41
CA PRO A 255 1.99 -15.66 8.01
C PRO A 255 2.06 -15.02 9.39
N VAL A 256 1.06 -14.21 9.69
CA VAL A 256 1.00 -13.44 10.93
C VAL A 256 -0.35 -13.54 11.61
N LEU A 257 -0.33 -13.34 12.93
CA LEU A 257 -1.50 -13.23 13.79
C LEU A 257 -1.33 -12.03 14.71
N GLY A 258 -2.35 -11.22 14.85
CA GLY A 258 -2.24 -10.04 15.69
C GLY A 258 -3.54 -9.29 15.93
N ARG A 259 -3.39 -7.98 16.07
CA ARG A 259 -4.48 -7.04 16.34
C ARG A 259 -4.44 -5.87 15.38
N ILE A 260 -5.61 -5.35 15.08
CA ILE A 260 -5.79 -4.12 14.31
C ILE A 260 -6.68 -3.19 15.14
N ARG A 261 -6.25 -1.94 15.29
CA ARG A 261 -7.03 -0.87 15.92
C ARG A 261 -7.26 0.24 14.90
N ALA A 262 -8.47 0.76 14.83
CA ALA A 262 -8.79 1.83 13.91
C ALA A 262 -9.84 2.78 14.46
N ASN A 263 -9.67 4.04 14.13
CA ASN A 263 -10.71 5.05 14.10
C ASN A 263 -10.57 5.73 12.74
N ALA A 264 -11.09 5.12 11.69
CA ALA A 264 -10.93 5.57 10.30
C ALA A 264 -12.05 4.97 9.45
N PHE A 265 -12.32 5.52 8.28
CA PHE A 265 -13.38 5.04 7.39
C PHE A 265 -13.30 3.52 7.15
N PRO A 266 -14.41 2.77 7.25
CA PRO A 266 -15.78 3.21 7.53
C PRO A 266 -16.22 3.08 8.99
N TYR A 267 -15.28 3.12 9.93
CA TYR A 267 -15.48 2.90 11.37
C TYR A 267 -15.18 4.16 12.20
N GLU A 268 -15.35 5.35 11.63
CA GLU A 268 -15.08 6.61 12.33
C GLU A 268 -16.02 6.84 13.51
N GLY A 269 -15.55 7.65 14.46
CA GLY A 269 -16.36 8.12 15.59
C GLY A 269 -16.40 7.16 16.78
N THR A 270 -15.91 5.93 16.63
CA THR A 270 -15.64 5.03 17.75
C THR A 270 -14.49 4.10 17.39
N GLU A 271 -13.44 4.11 18.21
CA GLU A 271 -12.32 3.18 18.05
C GLU A 271 -12.81 1.73 18.01
N LYS A 272 -12.40 1.02 16.97
CA LYS A 272 -12.59 -0.42 16.80
C LYS A 272 -11.28 -1.13 17.04
N GLU A 273 -11.37 -2.28 17.68
CA GLU A 273 -10.27 -3.21 17.85
C GLU A 273 -10.73 -4.59 17.38
N TRP A 274 -9.92 -5.20 16.52
CA TRP A 274 -10.02 -6.59 16.13
C TRP A 274 -8.81 -7.33 16.67
N THR A 275 -9.05 -8.42 17.39
CA THR A 275 -8.03 -9.32 17.89
C THR A 275 -8.10 -10.65 17.15
N ALA A 276 -7.03 -11.44 17.22
CA ALA A 276 -6.90 -12.68 16.46
C ALA A 276 -7.08 -12.49 14.94
N VAL A 277 -6.54 -11.39 14.40
CA VAL A 277 -6.56 -11.10 12.97
C VAL A 277 -5.39 -11.84 12.32
N TYR A 278 -5.70 -12.67 11.33
CA TYR A 278 -4.71 -13.41 10.56
C TYR A 278 -4.38 -12.69 9.25
N GLY A 279 -3.13 -12.83 8.82
CA GLY A 279 -2.63 -12.14 7.65
C GLY A 279 -1.32 -12.71 7.12
N VAL A 280 -0.72 -11.98 6.21
CA VAL A 280 0.60 -12.26 5.64
C VAL A 280 1.41 -10.98 5.50
N GLN A 281 2.69 -11.04 5.85
CA GLN A 281 3.68 -10.01 5.55
C GLN A 281 4.47 -10.42 4.32
N VAL A 282 4.50 -9.56 3.30
CA VAL A 282 5.12 -9.89 2.01
C VAL A 282 5.51 -8.62 1.26
N ALA A 283 6.67 -8.67 0.59
CA ALA A 283 7.05 -7.71 -0.43
C ALA A 283 6.71 -8.27 -1.82
N THR A 284 6.00 -7.49 -2.63
CA THR A 284 5.63 -7.90 -3.99
C THR A 284 5.94 -6.76 -4.95
N PRO A 285 6.66 -7.00 -6.06
CA PRO A 285 6.73 -6.03 -7.12
C PRO A 285 5.39 -5.97 -7.85
N PHE A 286 5.09 -4.81 -8.43
CA PHE A 286 3.84 -4.56 -9.13
C PHE A 286 4.02 -3.82 -10.45
N ILE A 287 3.00 -3.97 -11.29
CA ILE A 287 2.75 -3.13 -12.47
C ILE A 287 1.37 -2.53 -12.27
N GLU A 288 1.24 -1.23 -12.50
CA GLU A 288 -0.01 -0.52 -12.36
C GLU A 288 -0.51 -0.06 -13.74
N ASN A 289 -1.73 -0.46 -14.08
CA ASN A 289 -2.45 0.03 -15.26
C ASN A 289 -3.52 1.00 -14.79
N ASN A 290 -3.19 2.28 -14.92
CA ASN A 290 -3.96 3.37 -14.35
C ASN A 290 -5.13 3.82 -15.25
N TYR A 291 -6.17 4.39 -14.63
CA TYR A 291 -7.31 5.06 -15.27
C TYR A 291 -8.07 4.20 -16.30
N LEU A 292 -8.24 2.91 -16.03
CA LEU A 292 -8.99 2.02 -16.91
C LEU A 292 -10.50 2.25 -16.73
N ASP A 293 -11.27 2.13 -17.81
CA ASP A 293 -12.72 1.98 -17.69
C ASP A 293 -13.00 0.63 -17.01
N CYS A 294 -13.67 0.67 -15.85
CA CYS A 294 -14.00 -0.55 -15.11
C CYS A 294 -14.72 -1.61 -15.95
N ARG A 295 -15.47 -1.21 -16.99
CA ARG A 295 -16.16 -2.15 -17.89
C ARG A 295 -15.19 -3.00 -18.72
N THR A 296 -14.01 -2.49 -19.04
CA THR A 296 -13.00 -3.29 -19.78
C THR A 296 -12.39 -4.39 -18.93
N MET A 297 -12.66 -4.40 -17.62
CA MET A 297 -12.21 -5.43 -16.68
C MET A 297 -13.24 -6.56 -16.50
N GLN A 298 -14.30 -6.60 -17.32
CA GLN A 298 -15.25 -7.70 -17.31
C GLN A 298 -14.54 -9.04 -17.56
N GLY A 299 -14.78 -10.02 -16.69
CA GLY A 299 -14.17 -11.34 -16.76
C GLY A 299 -12.68 -11.37 -16.49
N TYR A 300 -12.10 -10.28 -15.99
CA TYR A 300 -10.71 -10.27 -15.58
C TYR A 300 -10.50 -11.24 -14.40
N VAL A 301 -9.63 -12.23 -14.60
CA VAL A 301 -9.31 -13.27 -13.61
C VAL A 301 -7.94 -13.04 -12.96
N GLY A 302 -7.44 -11.80 -12.98
CA GLY A 302 -6.04 -11.52 -12.66
C GLY A 302 -5.13 -12.02 -13.78
N THR A 303 -4.01 -12.63 -13.41
CA THR A 303 -2.97 -13.06 -14.35
C THR A 303 -3.06 -14.51 -14.81
N GLY A 304 -4.27 -15.10 -14.77
CA GLY A 304 -4.55 -16.37 -15.44
C GLY A 304 -4.86 -17.58 -14.55
N GLY A 305 -5.43 -17.37 -13.36
CA GLY A 305 -5.76 -18.44 -12.42
C GLY A 305 -5.25 -18.14 -11.01
N PRO A 306 -4.97 -19.14 -10.14
CA PRO A 306 -4.42 -18.92 -8.80
C PRO A 306 -3.03 -18.25 -8.86
N GLY A 307 -3.04 -16.93 -9.02
CA GLY A 307 -2.10 -15.98 -8.46
C GLY A 307 -0.69 -15.86 -9.02
N ASP A 308 -0.24 -16.70 -9.96
CA ASP A 308 1.15 -16.67 -10.43
C ASP A 308 1.30 -16.13 -11.85
N SER A 309 1.62 -14.85 -11.94
CA SER A 309 2.17 -14.23 -13.15
C SER A 309 3.61 -14.71 -13.34
N ASN A 310 3.86 -15.62 -14.28
CA ASN A 310 5.24 -15.89 -14.70
C ASN A 310 5.82 -14.64 -15.36
N ILE A 311 6.97 -14.15 -14.89
CA ILE A 311 7.79 -13.21 -15.66
C ILE A 311 8.37 -14.01 -16.82
N VAL A 312 7.74 -13.95 -17.99
CA VAL A 312 8.37 -14.44 -19.21
C VAL A 312 9.27 -13.32 -19.72
N GLU A 313 10.58 -13.53 -19.69
CA GLU A 313 11.54 -12.66 -20.38
C GLU A 313 11.10 -12.49 -21.84
N GLY A 314 10.90 -11.25 -22.29
CA GLY A 314 10.58 -10.96 -23.70
C GLY A 314 9.20 -10.36 -23.99
N GLY A 315 8.51 -9.80 -23.00
CA GLY A 315 7.59 -8.65 -23.18
C GLY A 315 6.51 -8.81 -24.26
N ASN A 316 5.43 -9.51 -23.91
CA ASN A 316 4.07 -9.17 -24.35
C ASN A 316 3.06 -9.86 -23.43
N ILE A 317 2.66 -9.18 -22.35
CA ILE A 317 1.53 -9.60 -21.50
C ILE A 317 0.18 -9.23 -22.18
N PHE A 318 0.20 -8.43 -23.26
CA PHE A 318 -0.94 -8.23 -24.15
C PHE A 318 -1.01 -9.32 -25.22
N ASN A 319 -1.41 -10.54 -24.85
CA ASN A 319 -2.14 -11.49 -25.71
C ASN A 319 -2.30 -12.86 -25.05
N GLN A 320 -3.10 -12.93 -23.99
CA GLN A 320 -3.88 -14.16 -23.75
C GLN A 320 -5.32 -13.76 -23.42
N HIS A 321 -6.15 -13.81 -24.46
CA HIS A 321 -7.63 -13.79 -24.45
C HIS A 321 -8.36 -12.44 -24.32
N MET A 322 -8.01 -11.46 -25.15
CA MET A 322 -9.06 -10.68 -25.82
C MET A 322 -9.06 -11.04 -27.30
N GLY A 323 -9.98 -11.93 -27.68
CA GLY A 323 -10.35 -12.11 -29.07
C GLY A 323 -11.02 -10.83 -29.56
N MET A 324 -10.25 -9.94 -30.15
CA MET A 324 -10.76 -8.96 -31.10
C MET A 324 -10.29 -9.41 -32.48
N GLU A 325 -11.20 -10.07 -33.19
CA GLU A 325 -11.19 -10.00 -34.65
C GLU A 325 -11.37 -8.52 -35.03
N LEU A 326 -10.37 -7.98 -35.72
CA LEU A 326 -10.55 -6.92 -36.70
C LEU A 326 -10.80 -7.58 -38.05
#